data_AF-A0AB37HKE8-F1
#
_entry.id   AF-A0AB37HKE8-F1
#
_cell.length_a   1.000
_cell.length_b   1.000
_cell.length_c   1.000
_cell.angle_alpha   90.00
_cell.angle_beta   90.00
_cell.angle_gamma   90.00
#
_symmetry.space_group_name_H-M   'P 1'
#
loop_
_entity.id
_entity.type
_entity.pdbx_description
1 polymer ?
#
loop_
_entity_poly.entity_id
_entity_poly.type
_entity_poly.pdbx_seq_one_letter_code
_entity_poly.pdbx_strand_id
1 'polypeptide(L)'
;MNCEKNRKYEKELSQIASFCPLPLSKVHLKRMDKEHLIFYFDEKKEDISNDRRRGRIYITLDQKVVKSSYELFISNFFYLNDIRYSYDLPIPAEDISYRYDFKIGNVFMEIFGYFGQKYNERKEEKINLYRKHKLKLISLDSRFFQCRYETLYQKLVSLCKSNGIKSESFFDYNQNLFLSGSRDFLGFIRSKLSTYITRHNTLPNSRELRNMGFSGLERIINNLGGYKEVCNQLGLDSERFRNSWNEVNSKSKFLWLCEKVNRIPTDKDYEKYGLGGLKRYVYKNQKKMIYEELAREKGFASIVELKEIMPSGYWSLSTIKDTITPLCELFSRIPTKSELLELGMSELECAIQQYTSREELSRILGVPTYNLQNGVRPYIFEDLKDELTPIVKQFGYLPSRKELDSIGKKKLYHHIDKFGGPSKFAEKLNIPTFSQYRGIKRDGFWKDEKNLFLLIEHELLPLVQELGFIPNESFLRNEGLYEISQLIQKFGKRKKMSEYLGFPTYSEYKGTRENGYWEDVTNLKTLILEKLLPLVEKLGYIPTEKYLKERGLRELRLLIEKFGGRNKISDYLGYPTYNQVKNEELKNNNRSAN
;
A
#
# COMPACT_ATOMS: atom_id res chain seq x y z
N MET A 1 -35.42 -10.08 -22.70
CA MET A 1 -33.98 -9.74 -22.64
C MET A 1 -33.23 -10.23 -21.39
N ASN A 2 -33.73 -10.09 -20.16
CA ASN A 2 -33.02 -10.60 -18.95
C ASN A 2 -33.14 -12.12 -18.71
N CYS A 3 -34.19 -12.76 -19.26
CA CYS A 3 -34.41 -14.21 -19.09
C CYS A 3 -33.47 -15.07 -19.98
N GLU A 4 -33.09 -14.57 -21.16
CA GLU A 4 -32.21 -15.28 -22.09
C GLU A 4 -30.73 -15.24 -21.68
N LYS A 5 -30.28 -14.14 -21.06
CA LYS A 5 -28.92 -14.05 -20.50
C LYS A 5 -28.72 -15.02 -19.33
N ASN A 6 -29.71 -15.18 -18.46
CA ASN A 6 -29.67 -16.17 -17.37
C ASN A 6 -29.72 -17.61 -17.89
N ARG A 7 -30.56 -17.91 -18.89
CA ARG A 7 -30.59 -19.25 -19.53
C ARG A 7 -29.29 -19.62 -20.24
N LYS A 8 -28.61 -18.64 -20.85
CA LYS A 8 -27.29 -18.87 -21.48
C LYS A 8 -26.22 -19.16 -20.43
N TYR A 9 -26.24 -18.43 -19.30
CA TYR A 9 -25.33 -18.64 -18.17
C TYR A 9 -25.56 -19.98 -17.46
N GLU A 10 -26.82 -20.41 -17.29
CA GLU A 10 -27.17 -21.72 -16.72
C GLU A 10 -26.82 -22.89 -17.65
N LYS A 11 -26.97 -22.73 -18.98
CA LYS A 11 -26.49 -23.72 -19.97
C LYS A 11 -24.97 -23.85 -19.97
N GLU A 12 -24.23 -22.74 -19.86
CA GLU A 12 -22.77 -22.75 -19.76
C GLU A 12 -22.31 -23.41 -18.44
N LEU A 13 -22.98 -23.14 -17.31
CA LEU A 13 -22.72 -23.80 -16.03
C LEU A 13 -23.02 -25.32 -16.05
N SER A 14 -24.08 -25.73 -16.76
CA SER A 14 -24.46 -27.13 -16.91
C SER A 14 -23.48 -27.91 -17.81
N GLN A 15 -22.95 -27.28 -18.86
CA GLN A 15 -21.90 -27.89 -19.71
C GLN A 15 -20.55 -28.02 -18.98
N ILE A 16 -20.19 -27.05 -18.13
CA ILE A 16 -18.98 -27.11 -17.29
C ILE A 16 -19.04 -28.26 -16.27
N ALA A 17 -20.23 -28.65 -15.80
CA ALA A 17 -20.41 -29.76 -14.86
C ALA A 17 -20.16 -31.15 -15.47
N SER A 18 -20.19 -31.29 -16.80
CA SER A 18 -20.17 -32.59 -17.50
C SER A 18 -18.79 -33.12 -17.91
N PHE A 19 -17.71 -32.34 -17.74
CA PHE A 19 -16.36 -32.72 -18.19
C PHE A 19 -15.24 -32.43 -17.16
N CYS A 20 -15.59 -32.21 -15.89
CA CYS A 20 -14.60 -32.24 -14.81
C CYS A 20 -14.17 -33.69 -14.53
N PRO A 21 -12.89 -33.99 -14.26
CA PRO A 21 -12.57 -35.21 -13.54
C PRO A 21 -13.41 -35.19 -12.25
N LEU A 22 -14.19 -36.24 -12.06
CA LEU A 22 -15.21 -36.29 -11.00
C LEU A 22 -14.58 -35.87 -9.66
N PRO A 23 -15.29 -35.06 -8.83
CA PRO A 23 -14.88 -34.85 -7.45
C PRO A 23 -14.55 -36.21 -6.82
N LEU A 24 -13.43 -36.33 -6.10
CA LEU A 24 -13.04 -37.61 -5.49
C LEU A 24 -14.23 -38.15 -4.69
N SER A 25 -14.77 -39.29 -5.09
CA SER A 25 -15.96 -39.82 -4.42
C SER A 25 -15.66 -40.05 -2.94
N LYS A 26 -16.62 -39.72 -2.07
CA LYS A 26 -16.44 -39.84 -0.61
C LYS A 26 -16.10 -41.26 -0.17
N VAL A 27 -16.55 -42.25 -0.94
CA VAL A 27 -16.22 -43.68 -0.77
C VAL A 27 -14.72 -43.93 -1.02
N HIS A 28 -14.12 -43.24 -1.98
CA HIS A 28 -12.68 -43.28 -2.26
C HIS A 28 -11.86 -42.54 -1.19
N LEU A 29 -12.33 -41.38 -0.73
CA LEU A 29 -11.63 -40.58 0.31
C LEU A 29 -11.53 -41.28 1.67
N LYS A 30 -12.53 -42.12 2.03
CA LYS A 30 -12.49 -42.96 3.25
C LYS A 30 -11.48 -44.12 3.16
N ARG A 31 -11.01 -44.47 1.97
CA ARG A 31 -10.13 -45.63 1.69
C ARG A 31 -8.72 -45.24 1.22
N MET A 32 -8.42 -43.95 1.09
CA MET A 32 -7.15 -43.47 0.54
C MET A 32 -6.04 -43.43 1.60
N ASP A 33 -4.95 -44.14 1.32
CA ASP A 33 -3.68 -44.03 2.07
C ASP A 33 -2.92 -42.73 1.72
N LYS A 34 -1.98 -42.35 2.61
CA LYS A 34 -1.19 -41.09 2.60
C LYS A 34 -0.54 -40.72 1.25
N GLU A 35 -0.41 -41.64 0.31
CA GLU A 35 0.30 -41.45 -0.97
C GLU A 35 -0.44 -40.55 -1.97
N HIS A 36 -1.77 -40.39 -1.87
CA HIS A 36 -2.57 -39.68 -2.89
C HIS A 36 -2.89 -38.21 -2.54
N LEU A 37 -2.59 -37.77 -1.33
CA LEU A 37 -2.88 -36.41 -0.84
C LEU A 37 -1.58 -35.60 -0.70
N ILE A 38 -1.60 -34.30 -1.05
CA ILE A 38 -0.56 -33.37 -0.58
C ILE A 38 -0.99 -32.86 0.77
N PHE A 39 -0.21 -33.19 1.80
CA PHE A 39 -0.28 -32.54 3.08
C PHE A 39 0.52 -31.25 3.01
N TYR A 40 -0.17 -30.11 3.02
CA TYR A 40 0.49 -28.80 2.98
C TYR A 40 1.10 -28.38 4.33
N PHE A 41 0.81 -29.15 5.38
CA PHE A 41 1.18 -28.84 6.76
C PHE A 41 1.93 -30.00 7.40
N ASP A 42 2.92 -29.66 8.22
CA ASP A 42 3.69 -30.58 9.05
C ASP A 42 2.82 -31.03 10.24
N GLU A 43 2.72 -32.33 10.49
CA GLU A 43 1.88 -32.94 11.55
C GLU A 43 2.16 -32.35 12.94
N LYS A 44 3.34 -31.73 13.13
CA LYS A 44 3.81 -31.16 14.41
C LYS A 44 3.25 -29.76 14.77
N LYS A 45 2.42 -29.12 13.95
CA LYS A 45 1.88 -27.78 14.23
C LYS A 45 0.38 -27.81 14.52
N GLU A 46 0.02 -27.55 15.78
CA GLU A 46 -1.36 -27.66 16.32
C GLU A 46 -2.33 -26.51 15.95
N ASP A 47 -1.88 -25.46 15.25
CA ASP A 47 -2.71 -24.28 14.92
C ASP A 47 -2.40 -23.73 13.51
N ILE A 48 -3.47 -23.35 12.79
CA ILE A 48 -3.47 -22.77 11.44
C ILE A 48 -2.99 -21.30 11.40
N SER A 49 -2.93 -20.63 12.56
CA SER A 49 -2.59 -19.20 12.70
C SER A 49 -1.18 -18.80 12.25
N ASN A 50 -0.29 -19.78 12.04
CA ASN A 50 1.11 -19.57 11.68
C ASN A 50 1.42 -19.66 10.18
N ASP A 51 0.42 -19.72 9.29
CA ASP A 51 0.64 -19.59 7.84
C ASP A 51 0.90 -18.12 7.44
N ARG A 52 2.05 -17.59 7.85
CA ARG A 52 2.52 -16.24 7.49
C ARG A 52 3.12 -16.17 6.07
N ARG A 53 3.04 -17.25 5.27
CA ARG A 53 3.68 -17.31 3.95
C ARG A 53 2.76 -16.68 2.89
N ARG A 54 2.91 -15.38 2.69
CA ARG A 54 2.25 -14.66 1.58
C ARG A 54 2.50 -15.42 0.27
N GLY A 55 1.41 -15.86 -0.38
CA GLY A 55 1.45 -16.27 -1.77
C GLY A 55 1.53 -17.78 -2.07
N ARG A 56 1.18 -18.65 -1.14
CA ARG A 56 0.85 -20.04 -1.52
C ARG A 56 -0.57 -20.09 -2.12
N ILE A 57 -0.73 -20.92 -3.15
CA ILE A 57 -2.02 -21.29 -3.71
C ILE A 57 -2.27 -22.74 -3.30
N TYR A 58 -3.50 -23.07 -2.93
CA TYR A 58 -3.93 -24.41 -2.59
C TYR A 58 -5.01 -24.89 -3.56
N ILE A 59 -5.00 -26.18 -3.91
CA ILE A 59 -6.11 -26.82 -4.65
C ILE A 59 -6.91 -27.66 -3.66
N THR A 60 -8.19 -27.35 -3.53
CA THR A 60 -9.10 -28.02 -2.59
C THR A 60 -9.55 -29.38 -3.12
N LEU A 61 -10.18 -30.19 -2.27
CA LEU A 61 -10.72 -31.51 -2.64
C LEU A 61 -11.80 -31.41 -3.74
N ASP A 62 -12.51 -30.28 -3.82
CA ASP A 62 -13.48 -29.97 -4.87
C ASP A 62 -12.87 -29.21 -6.06
N GLN A 63 -11.53 -29.22 -6.18
CA GLN A 63 -10.76 -28.63 -7.29
C GLN A 63 -10.96 -27.11 -7.47
N LYS A 64 -11.12 -26.38 -6.36
CA LYS A 64 -11.07 -24.92 -6.33
C LYS A 64 -9.67 -24.45 -5.94
N VAL A 65 -9.29 -23.31 -6.51
CA VAL A 65 -8.00 -22.68 -6.27
C VAL A 65 -8.20 -21.60 -5.21
N VAL A 66 -7.58 -21.76 -4.05
CA VAL A 66 -7.73 -20.85 -2.91
C VAL A 66 -6.40 -20.24 -2.49
N LYS A 67 -6.46 -19.09 -1.80
CA LYS A 67 -5.31 -18.19 -1.58
C LYS A 67 -4.74 -18.26 -0.16
N SER A 68 -5.39 -19.01 0.72
CA SER A 68 -4.96 -19.17 2.11
C SER A 68 -5.28 -20.57 2.65
N SER A 69 -4.56 -20.96 3.70
CA SER A 69 -4.82 -22.17 4.46
C SER A 69 -6.22 -22.18 5.08
N TYR A 70 -6.70 -21.02 5.54
CA TYR A 70 -8.05 -20.85 6.07
C TYR A 70 -9.11 -21.16 5.01
N GLU A 71 -8.93 -20.64 3.80
CA GLU A 71 -9.83 -20.93 2.69
C GLU A 71 -9.77 -22.41 2.29
N LEU A 72 -8.59 -23.04 2.30
CA LEU A 72 -8.46 -24.48 2.02
C LEU A 72 -9.27 -25.30 3.02
N PHE A 73 -9.09 -25.04 4.32
CA PHE A 73 -9.79 -25.76 5.38
C PHE A 73 -11.31 -25.61 5.26
N ILE A 74 -11.80 -24.37 5.08
CA ILE A 74 -13.23 -24.07 4.97
C ILE A 74 -13.83 -24.66 3.68
N SER A 75 -13.11 -24.58 2.56
CA SER A 75 -13.52 -25.15 1.28
C SER A 75 -13.66 -26.67 1.36
N ASN A 76 -12.65 -27.35 1.93
CA ASN A 76 -12.70 -28.79 2.17
C ASN A 76 -13.81 -29.15 3.16
N PHE A 77 -14.04 -28.30 4.18
CA PHE A 77 -15.16 -28.48 5.10
C PHE A 77 -16.50 -28.46 4.38
N PHE A 78 -16.74 -27.49 3.49
CA PHE A 78 -17.98 -27.45 2.73
C PHE A 78 -18.14 -28.67 1.81
N TYR A 79 -17.07 -29.05 1.11
CA TYR A 79 -17.09 -30.22 0.23
C TYR A 79 -17.40 -31.53 0.96
N LEU A 80 -16.67 -31.82 2.04
CA LEU A 80 -16.85 -33.04 2.83
C LEU A 80 -18.25 -33.11 3.47
N ASN A 81 -18.84 -31.95 3.76
CA ASN A 81 -20.18 -31.84 4.34
C ASN A 81 -21.31 -31.65 3.32
N ASP A 82 -21.10 -31.82 2.01
CA ASP A 82 -22.14 -31.60 0.97
C ASP A 82 -22.77 -30.20 1.00
N ILE A 83 -22.04 -29.20 1.51
CA ILE A 83 -22.50 -27.82 1.52
C ILE A 83 -22.11 -27.21 0.18
N ARG A 84 -23.11 -26.86 -0.64
CA ARG A 84 -22.87 -26.16 -1.92
C ARG A 84 -22.54 -24.70 -1.64
N TYR A 85 -21.46 -24.22 -2.26
CA TYR A 85 -21.02 -22.84 -2.15
C TYR A 85 -20.41 -22.33 -3.46
N SER A 86 -20.42 -21.01 -3.59
CA SER A 86 -19.62 -20.28 -4.58
C SER A 86 -18.47 -19.55 -3.89
N TYR A 87 -17.37 -19.33 -4.60
CA TYR A 87 -16.11 -18.81 -4.07
C TYR A 87 -15.56 -17.70 -4.97
N ASP A 88 -15.06 -16.62 -4.35
CA ASP A 88 -14.36 -15.51 -5.02
C ASP A 88 -15.12 -14.95 -6.24
N LEU A 89 -16.41 -14.66 -6.06
CA LEU A 89 -17.24 -14.00 -7.08
C LEU A 89 -17.64 -12.58 -6.64
N PRO A 90 -18.01 -11.70 -7.59
CA PRO A 90 -18.48 -10.35 -7.26
C PRO A 90 -19.68 -10.36 -6.31
N ILE A 91 -19.67 -9.46 -5.34
CA ILE A 91 -20.83 -9.15 -4.51
C ILE A 91 -21.86 -8.45 -5.42
N PRO A 92 -23.14 -8.84 -5.40
CA PRO A 92 -24.17 -8.22 -6.22
C PRO A 92 -24.52 -6.82 -5.67
N ALA A 93 -23.70 -5.82 -6.00
CA ALA A 93 -23.85 -4.42 -5.63
C ALA A 93 -23.51 -3.51 -6.82
N GLU A 94 -24.26 -2.43 -7.00
CA GLU A 94 -24.24 -1.59 -8.22
C GLU A 94 -22.98 -0.71 -8.34
N ASP A 95 -22.27 -0.47 -7.24
CA ASP A 95 -21.28 0.63 -7.17
C ASP A 95 -19.81 0.17 -7.03
N ILE A 96 -19.53 -1.09 -6.65
CA ILE A 96 -18.17 -1.53 -6.33
C ILE A 96 -17.93 -3.01 -6.65
N SER A 97 -16.83 -3.30 -7.36
CA SER A 97 -16.36 -4.67 -7.66
C SER A 97 -15.65 -5.32 -6.45
N TYR A 98 -16.32 -5.40 -5.29
CA TYR A 98 -15.85 -6.26 -4.20
C TYR A 98 -16.23 -7.71 -4.45
N ARG A 99 -15.36 -8.64 -4.05
CA ARG A 99 -15.58 -10.10 -4.19
C ARG A 99 -15.70 -10.73 -2.81
N TYR A 100 -16.60 -11.69 -2.64
CA TYR A 100 -16.78 -12.43 -1.39
C TYR A 100 -15.89 -13.67 -1.34
N ASP A 101 -15.50 -14.11 -0.14
CA ASP A 101 -14.72 -15.35 0.00
C ASP A 101 -15.63 -16.57 -0.26
N PHE A 102 -16.75 -16.68 0.46
CA PHE A 102 -17.71 -17.76 0.28
C PHE A 102 -19.15 -17.25 0.29
N LYS A 103 -20.01 -17.88 -0.52
CA LYS A 103 -21.47 -17.70 -0.45
C LYS A 103 -22.17 -19.05 -0.45
N ILE A 104 -22.99 -19.27 0.57
CA ILE A 104 -23.79 -20.48 0.82
C ILE A 104 -25.27 -20.08 0.83
N GLY A 105 -26.01 -20.41 -0.23
CA GLY A 105 -27.37 -19.92 -0.40
C GLY A 105 -27.43 -18.38 -0.39
N ASN A 106 -28.12 -17.81 0.59
CA ASN A 106 -28.23 -16.35 0.83
C ASN A 106 -27.23 -15.81 1.87
N VAL A 107 -26.34 -16.66 2.41
CA VAL A 107 -25.37 -16.31 3.44
C VAL A 107 -24.00 -16.09 2.81
N PHE A 108 -23.37 -14.96 3.12
CA PHE A 108 -22.00 -14.64 2.74
C PHE A 108 -21.08 -14.89 3.94
N MET A 109 -19.90 -15.44 3.69
CA MET A 109 -18.88 -15.70 4.70
C MET A 109 -17.55 -15.09 4.25
N GLU A 110 -16.96 -14.27 5.12
CA GLU A 110 -15.74 -13.50 4.88
C GLU A 110 -14.67 -13.85 5.91
N ILE A 111 -13.44 -14.03 5.46
CA ILE A 111 -12.27 -14.35 6.27
C ILE A 111 -11.43 -13.07 6.47
N PHE A 112 -11.50 -12.52 7.68
CA PHE A 112 -10.74 -11.35 8.09
C PHE A 112 -9.45 -11.73 8.83
N GLY A 113 -8.46 -12.24 8.08
CA GLY A 113 -7.22 -12.80 8.63
C GLY A 113 -6.03 -11.85 8.84
N TYR A 114 -6.13 -10.56 8.48
CA TYR A 114 -5.01 -9.61 8.57
C TYR A 114 -5.33 -8.39 9.43
N PHE A 115 -4.28 -7.70 9.91
CA PHE A 115 -4.36 -6.45 10.66
C PHE A 115 -3.52 -5.36 9.98
N GLY A 116 -4.10 -4.17 9.78
CA GLY A 116 -3.42 -2.99 9.25
C GLY A 116 -4.38 -1.87 8.87
N GLN A 117 -3.96 -0.61 8.91
CA GLN A 117 -4.85 0.55 8.73
C GLN A 117 -5.65 0.51 7.41
N LYS A 118 -4.97 0.35 6.26
CA LYS A 118 -5.63 0.18 4.94
C LYS A 118 -6.48 -1.09 4.81
N TYR A 119 -6.19 -2.12 5.59
CA TYR A 119 -6.97 -3.36 5.60
C TYR A 119 -8.26 -3.20 6.41
N ASN A 120 -8.17 -2.49 7.54
CA ASN A 120 -9.30 -2.17 8.40
C ASN A 120 -10.30 -1.26 7.67
N GLU A 121 -9.81 -0.24 6.95
CA GLU A 121 -10.64 0.62 6.08
C GLU A 121 -11.42 -0.22 5.06
N ARG A 122 -10.75 -1.11 4.33
CA ARG A 122 -11.41 -2.02 3.35
C ARG A 122 -12.38 -3.01 3.99
N LYS A 123 -12.04 -3.51 5.19
CA LYS A 123 -12.92 -4.39 5.96
C LYS A 123 -14.20 -3.65 6.34
N GLU A 124 -14.09 -2.42 6.84
CA GLU A 124 -15.24 -1.58 7.18
C GLU A 124 -16.08 -1.27 5.95
N GLU A 125 -15.46 -0.91 4.82
CA GLU A 125 -16.16 -0.72 3.54
C GLU A 125 -16.97 -1.96 3.12
N LYS A 126 -16.35 -3.15 3.16
CA LYS A 126 -17.04 -4.42 2.86
C LYS A 126 -18.20 -4.68 3.82
N ILE A 127 -18.00 -4.53 5.13
CA ILE A 127 -19.06 -4.74 6.13
C ILE A 127 -20.22 -3.76 5.89
N ASN A 128 -19.92 -2.50 5.59
CA ASN A 128 -20.92 -1.49 5.27
C ASN A 128 -21.66 -1.80 3.97
N LEU A 129 -20.98 -2.37 2.97
CA LEU A 129 -21.62 -2.86 1.74
C LEU A 129 -22.65 -3.97 2.05
N TYR A 130 -22.27 -4.98 2.83
CA TYR A 130 -23.18 -6.05 3.22
C TYR A 130 -24.40 -5.51 4.00
N ARG A 131 -24.18 -4.56 4.92
CA ARG A 131 -25.25 -3.89 5.67
C ARG A 131 -26.18 -3.07 4.76
N LYS A 132 -25.61 -2.24 3.87
CA LYS A 132 -26.35 -1.40 2.91
C LYS A 132 -27.30 -2.24 2.06
N HIS A 133 -26.84 -3.40 1.59
CA HIS A 133 -27.62 -4.29 0.73
C HIS A 133 -28.41 -5.37 1.50
N LYS A 134 -28.48 -5.29 2.84
CA LYS A 134 -29.18 -6.25 3.71
C LYS A 134 -28.79 -7.70 3.46
N LEU A 135 -27.52 -7.94 3.14
CA LEU A 135 -26.97 -9.26 2.86
C LEU A 135 -26.53 -9.92 4.18
N LYS A 136 -26.91 -11.19 4.39
CA LYS A 136 -26.55 -11.93 5.60
C LYS A 136 -25.06 -12.28 5.59
N LEU A 137 -24.29 -11.69 6.51
CA LEU A 137 -22.84 -11.84 6.59
C LEU A 137 -22.40 -12.61 7.83
N ILE A 138 -21.51 -13.58 7.64
CA ILE A 138 -20.73 -14.23 8.67
C ILE A 138 -19.28 -13.74 8.56
N SER A 139 -18.80 -13.08 9.62
CA SER A 139 -17.43 -12.58 9.69
C SER A 139 -16.55 -13.54 10.50
N LEU A 140 -15.51 -14.09 9.89
CA LEU A 140 -14.51 -14.94 10.56
C LEU A 140 -13.23 -14.12 10.76
N ASP A 141 -12.99 -13.62 11.97
CA ASP A 141 -11.75 -12.90 12.27
C ASP A 141 -10.59 -13.85 12.62
N SER A 142 -9.37 -13.32 12.76
CA SER A 142 -8.19 -14.12 13.08
C SER A 142 -8.33 -14.95 14.37
N ARG A 143 -9.10 -14.49 15.37
CA ARG A 143 -9.31 -15.22 16.64
C ARG A 143 -10.19 -16.44 16.45
N PHE A 144 -11.03 -16.45 15.41
CA PHE A 144 -11.80 -17.64 15.04
C PHE A 144 -10.87 -18.83 14.76
N PHE A 145 -9.73 -18.56 14.13
CA PHE A 145 -8.74 -19.55 13.70
C PHE A 145 -7.67 -19.87 14.77
N GLN A 146 -7.55 -19.10 15.85
CA GLN A 146 -6.60 -19.32 16.95
C GLN A 146 -7.07 -20.44 17.89
N CYS A 147 -7.18 -21.66 17.37
CA CYS A 147 -7.52 -22.85 18.14
C CYS A 147 -7.07 -24.11 17.42
N ARG A 148 -7.12 -25.25 18.12
CA ARG A 148 -6.86 -26.56 17.52
C ARG A 148 -7.84 -26.85 16.38
N TYR A 149 -7.38 -27.57 15.35
CA TYR A 149 -8.17 -27.88 14.15
C TYR A 149 -9.51 -28.57 14.44
N GLU A 150 -9.55 -29.47 15.42
CA GLU A 150 -10.78 -30.13 15.85
C GLU A 150 -11.77 -29.12 16.46
N THR A 151 -11.27 -28.19 17.28
CA THR A 151 -12.08 -27.09 17.83
C THR A 151 -12.58 -26.16 16.71
N LEU A 152 -11.74 -25.86 15.72
CA LEU A 152 -12.13 -25.08 14.55
C LEU A 152 -13.26 -25.77 13.76
N TYR A 153 -13.16 -27.09 13.58
CA TYR A 153 -14.20 -27.90 12.96
C TYR A 153 -15.53 -27.79 13.72
N GLN A 154 -15.51 -27.97 15.05
CA GLN A 154 -16.73 -27.87 15.87
C GLN A 154 -17.35 -26.45 15.86
N LYS A 155 -16.50 -25.40 15.83
CA LYS A 155 -16.96 -24.02 15.64
C LYS A 155 -17.68 -23.84 14.30
N LEU A 156 -17.15 -24.39 13.21
CA LEU A 156 -17.79 -24.34 11.88
C LEU A 156 -19.11 -25.11 11.86
N VAL A 157 -19.19 -26.28 12.49
CA VAL A 157 -20.44 -27.05 12.64
C VAL A 157 -21.49 -26.21 13.38
N SER A 158 -21.12 -25.63 14.52
CA SER A 158 -22.01 -24.81 15.35
C SER A 158 -22.50 -23.57 14.59
N LEU A 159 -21.61 -22.95 13.82
CA LEU A 159 -21.91 -21.80 12.97
C LEU A 159 -22.82 -22.16 11.81
N CYS A 160 -22.66 -23.34 11.20
CA CYS A 160 -23.57 -23.82 10.16
C CYS A 160 -24.98 -24.10 10.72
N LYS A 161 -25.06 -24.71 11.90
CA LYS A 161 -26.33 -24.97 12.59
C LYS A 161 -27.07 -23.68 12.93
N SER A 162 -26.39 -22.74 13.59
CA SER A 162 -27.00 -21.47 14.02
C SER A 162 -27.43 -20.56 12.87
N ASN A 163 -26.80 -20.71 11.70
CA ASN A 163 -27.14 -19.91 10.52
C ASN A 163 -28.11 -20.59 9.55
N GLY A 164 -28.60 -21.80 9.87
CA GLY A 164 -29.49 -22.56 9.02
C GLY A 164 -28.84 -23.06 7.72
N ILE A 165 -27.51 -23.22 7.72
CA ILE A 165 -26.76 -23.73 6.56
C ILE A 165 -26.89 -25.25 6.45
N LYS A 166 -26.74 -25.95 7.58
CA LYS A 166 -26.88 -27.41 7.70
C LYS A 166 -27.14 -27.77 9.16
N SER A 167 -28.15 -28.60 9.42
CA SER A 167 -28.56 -28.98 10.78
C SER A 167 -27.91 -30.27 11.28
N GLU A 168 -27.73 -31.27 10.41
CA GLU A 168 -27.31 -32.63 10.78
C GLU A 168 -26.40 -33.26 9.73
N SER A 169 -25.93 -34.49 9.98
CA SER A 169 -25.14 -35.30 9.03
C SER A 169 -23.84 -34.61 8.57
N PHE A 170 -23.07 -34.13 9.55
CA PHE A 170 -21.73 -33.61 9.30
C PHE A 170 -20.72 -34.76 9.17
N PHE A 171 -19.71 -34.59 8.32
CA PHE A 171 -18.65 -35.56 8.07
C PHE A 171 -17.70 -35.65 9.27
N ASP A 172 -17.35 -36.86 9.71
CA ASP A 172 -16.47 -37.05 10.87
C ASP A 172 -15.15 -36.30 10.72
N TYR A 173 -14.70 -35.68 11.81
CA TYR A 173 -13.47 -34.90 11.78
C TYR A 173 -12.26 -35.79 11.44
N ASN A 174 -11.47 -35.34 10.45
CA ASN A 174 -10.26 -35.98 9.98
C ASN A 174 -9.30 -34.88 9.50
N GLN A 175 -8.37 -34.49 10.37
CA GLN A 175 -7.42 -33.39 10.14
C GLN A 175 -6.75 -33.44 8.77
N ASN A 176 -6.34 -34.65 8.36
CA ASN A 176 -5.63 -34.90 7.13
C ASN A 176 -6.46 -34.50 5.90
N LEU A 177 -7.75 -34.84 5.88
CA LEU A 177 -8.62 -34.47 4.78
C LEU A 177 -8.86 -32.97 4.70
N PHE A 178 -9.11 -32.28 5.82
CA PHE A 178 -9.37 -30.84 5.82
C PHE A 178 -8.15 -30.00 5.41
N LEU A 179 -6.94 -30.49 5.66
CA LEU A 179 -5.68 -29.79 5.33
C LEU A 179 -5.00 -30.27 4.05
N SER A 180 -5.54 -31.31 3.42
CA SER A 180 -5.03 -31.84 2.17
C SER A 180 -5.52 -31.06 0.95
N GLY A 181 -4.76 -31.15 -0.14
CA GLY A 181 -5.24 -30.77 -1.46
C GLY A 181 -4.96 -31.82 -2.53
N SER A 182 -5.50 -31.55 -3.71
CA SER A 182 -5.28 -32.40 -4.89
C SER A 182 -3.83 -32.33 -5.36
N ARG A 183 -3.22 -33.50 -5.63
CA ARG A 183 -1.87 -33.65 -6.23
C ARG A 183 -1.82 -33.29 -7.70
N ASP A 184 -2.94 -33.38 -8.41
CA ASP A 184 -2.93 -33.33 -9.87
C ASP A 184 -3.12 -31.91 -10.41
N PHE A 185 -2.10 -31.07 -10.18
CA PHE A 185 -2.07 -29.72 -10.73
C PHE A 185 -2.08 -29.73 -12.27
N LEU A 186 -1.45 -30.74 -12.89
CA LEU A 186 -1.38 -30.87 -14.35
C LEU A 186 -2.73 -31.26 -14.94
N GLY A 187 -3.40 -32.26 -14.39
CA GLY A 187 -4.76 -32.64 -14.78
C GLY A 187 -5.78 -31.53 -14.51
N PHE A 188 -5.61 -30.76 -13.42
CA PHE A 188 -6.40 -29.57 -13.18
C PHE A 188 -6.24 -28.51 -14.29
N ILE A 189 -4.99 -28.19 -14.67
CA ILE A 189 -4.70 -27.26 -15.78
C ILE A 189 -5.30 -27.80 -17.08
N ARG A 190 -5.08 -29.08 -17.38
CA ARG A 190 -5.60 -29.75 -18.59
C ARG A 190 -7.12 -29.71 -18.65
N SER A 191 -7.81 -29.93 -17.53
CA SER A 191 -9.27 -29.87 -17.43
C SER A 191 -9.80 -28.44 -17.64
N LYS A 192 -9.27 -27.47 -16.89
CA LYS A 192 -9.72 -26.07 -16.96
C LYS A 192 -9.47 -25.42 -18.31
N LEU A 193 -8.39 -25.80 -18.98
CA LEU A 193 -7.98 -25.24 -20.26
C LEU A 193 -8.26 -26.18 -21.43
N SER A 194 -9.02 -27.25 -21.22
CA SER A 194 -9.29 -28.31 -22.21
C SER A 194 -9.72 -27.73 -23.56
N THR A 195 -10.74 -26.85 -23.58
CA THR A 195 -11.23 -26.21 -24.81
C THR A 195 -10.14 -25.41 -25.54
N TYR A 196 -9.25 -24.74 -24.80
CA TYR A 196 -8.15 -23.96 -25.39
C TYR A 196 -7.05 -24.91 -25.91
N ILE A 197 -6.66 -25.88 -25.11
CA ILE A 197 -5.63 -26.86 -25.41
C ILE A 197 -6.02 -27.66 -26.65
N THR A 198 -7.26 -28.14 -26.75
CA THR A 198 -7.76 -28.87 -27.93
C THR A 198 -7.71 -28.03 -29.21
N ARG A 199 -7.94 -26.71 -29.11
CA ARG A 199 -7.94 -25.81 -30.28
C ARG A 199 -6.55 -25.36 -30.72
N HIS A 200 -5.65 -25.11 -29.76
CA HIS A 200 -4.39 -24.43 -30.02
C HIS A 200 -3.15 -25.30 -29.78
N ASN A 201 -3.34 -26.51 -29.23
CA ASN A 201 -2.27 -27.43 -28.84
C ASN A 201 -1.16 -26.79 -27.99
N THR A 202 -1.49 -25.75 -27.22
CA THR A 202 -0.56 -25.00 -26.36
C THR A 202 -1.32 -24.40 -25.18
N LEU A 203 -0.60 -23.84 -24.21
CA LEU A 203 -1.21 -23.09 -23.12
C LEU A 203 -1.55 -21.65 -23.54
N PRO A 204 -2.61 -21.05 -22.95
CA PRO A 204 -2.85 -19.61 -23.05
C PRO A 204 -1.78 -18.84 -22.29
N ASN A 205 -1.36 -17.69 -22.80
CA ASN A 205 -0.45 -16.78 -22.10
C ASN A 205 -1.16 -16.04 -20.95
N SER A 206 -0.41 -15.30 -20.14
CA SER A 206 -0.95 -14.57 -18.98
C SER A 206 -2.10 -13.60 -19.30
N ARG A 207 -2.07 -12.94 -20.48
CA ARG A 207 -3.15 -12.04 -20.90
C ARG A 207 -4.40 -12.82 -21.26
N GLU A 208 -4.26 -13.93 -21.97
CA GLU A 208 -5.36 -14.81 -22.35
C GLU A 208 -6.01 -15.45 -21.13
N LEU A 209 -5.21 -15.94 -20.18
CA LEU A 209 -5.72 -16.45 -18.89
C LEU A 209 -6.56 -15.42 -18.14
N ARG A 210 -6.10 -14.16 -18.08
CA ARG A 210 -6.87 -13.08 -17.44
C ARG A 210 -8.19 -12.82 -18.16
N ASN A 211 -8.19 -12.77 -19.50
CA ASN A 211 -9.40 -12.56 -20.29
C ASN A 211 -10.41 -13.71 -20.12
N MET A 212 -9.94 -14.93 -19.86
CA MET A 212 -10.77 -16.11 -19.59
C MET A 212 -11.22 -16.21 -18.12
N GLY A 213 -10.86 -15.25 -17.26
CA GLY A 213 -11.18 -15.30 -15.83
C GLY A 213 -10.33 -16.27 -15.00
N PHE A 214 -9.26 -16.82 -15.60
CA PHE A 214 -8.36 -17.80 -14.99
C PHE A 214 -7.03 -17.18 -14.53
N SER A 215 -7.05 -15.95 -14.01
CA SER A 215 -5.85 -15.25 -13.54
C SER A 215 -5.07 -16.01 -12.45
N GLY A 216 -5.73 -16.85 -11.67
CA GLY A 216 -5.09 -17.72 -10.67
C GLY A 216 -4.22 -18.84 -11.27
N LEU A 217 -4.51 -19.29 -12.51
CA LEU A 217 -3.75 -20.36 -13.17
C LEU A 217 -2.33 -19.92 -13.55
N GLU A 218 -2.12 -18.64 -13.86
CA GLU A 218 -0.79 -18.10 -14.19
C GLU A 218 0.22 -18.42 -13.09
N ARG A 219 -0.19 -18.24 -11.83
CA ARG A 219 0.66 -18.50 -10.68
C ARG A 219 0.92 -19.98 -10.45
N ILE A 220 -0.07 -20.84 -10.69
CA ILE A 220 0.10 -22.30 -10.62
C ILE A 220 1.11 -22.74 -11.69
N ILE A 221 0.95 -22.26 -12.93
CA ILE A 221 1.86 -22.58 -14.04
C ILE A 221 3.30 -22.16 -13.69
N ASN A 222 3.48 -20.97 -13.12
CA ASN A 222 4.80 -20.50 -12.70
C ASN A 222 5.41 -21.36 -11.56
N ASN A 223 4.60 -21.81 -10.61
CA ASN A 223 5.07 -22.68 -9.52
C ASN A 223 5.48 -24.08 -10.01
N LEU A 224 4.93 -24.54 -11.13
CA LEU A 224 5.27 -25.82 -11.76
C LEU A 224 6.49 -25.74 -12.70
N GLY A 225 7.25 -24.64 -12.67
CA GLY A 225 8.42 -24.42 -13.54
C GLY A 225 8.17 -23.51 -14.73
N GLY A 226 6.97 -22.92 -14.84
CA GLY A 226 6.61 -21.95 -15.88
C GLY A 226 5.99 -22.59 -17.12
N TYR A 227 5.50 -21.74 -18.04
CA TYR A 227 4.69 -22.18 -19.19
C TYR A 227 5.35 -23.27 -20.05
N LYS A 228 6.66 -23.16 -20.31
CA LYS A 228 7.39 -24.16 -21.10
C LYS A 228 7.38 -25.52 -20.41
N GLU A 229 7.76 -25.54 -19.14
CA GLU A 229 7.84 -26.76 -18.34
C GLU A 229 6.48 -27.44 -18.24
N VAL A 230 5.42 -26.66 -17.98
CA VAL A 230 4.05 -27.19 -17.95
C VAL A 230 3.57 -27.67 -19.32
N CYS A 231 3.91 -26.98 -20.42
CA CYS A 231 3.59 -27.48 -21.76
C CYS A 231 4.27 -28.82 -22.03
N ASN A 232 5.56 -28.94 -21.70
CA ASN A 232 6.31 -30.19 -21.86
C ASN A 232 5.69 -31.33 -21.03
N GLN A 233 5.37 -31.07 -19.75
CA GLN A 233 4.73 -32.05 -18.86
C GLN A 233 3.33 -32.46 -19.34
N LEU A 234 2.61 -31.58 -20.05
CA LEU A 234 1.30 -31.88 -20.64
C LEU A 234 1.36 -32.45 -22.06
N GLY A 235 2.56 -32.57 -22.67
CA GLY A 235 2.73 -32.99 -24.06
C GLY A 235 2.22 -31.96 -25.08
N LEU A 236 2.27 -30.67 -24.77
CA LEU A 236 1.79 -29.56 -25.60
C LEU A 236 2.94 -28.83 -26.29
N ASP A 237 2.63 -28.08 -27.36
CA ASP A 237 3.58 -27.21 -28.03
C ASP A 237 4.03 -26.07 -27.08
N SER A 238 5.34 -26.03 -26.81
CA SER A 238 6.00 -25.05 -25.96
C SER A 238 6.79 -23.99 -26.73
N GLU A 239 6.77 -24.00 -28.07
CA GLU A 239 7.55 -23.05 -28.90
C GLU A 239 7.23 -21.59 -28.59
N ARG A 240 5.95 -21.30 -28.38
CA ARG A 240 5.43 -19.99 -27.97
C ARG A 240 6.06 -19.46 -26.67
N PHE A 241 6.58 -20.36 -25.83
CA PHE A 241 7.07 -20.07 -24.49
C PHE A 241 8.58 -20.32 -24.32
N ARG A 242 9.35 -20.41 -25.41
CA ARG A 242 10.82 -20.47 -25.32
C ARG A 242 11.39 -19.22 -24.63
N ASN A 243 11.73 -19.38 -23.35
CA ASN A 243 12.74 -18.57 -22.64
C ASN A 243 14.11 -19.11 -23.12
N SER A 244 15.10 -18.36 -23.60
CA SER A 244 15.45 -16.94 -23.60
C SER A 244 15.80 -16.50 -25.03
N TRP A 245 15.67 -15.20 -25.31
CA TRP A 245 16.36 -14.64 -26.47
C TRP A 245 17.85 -14.99 -26.35
N ASN A 246 18.38 -15.60 -27.40
CA ASN A 246 19.78 -15.96 -27.54
C ASN A 246 20.25 -15.44 -28.91
N GLU A 247 21.56 -15.31 -29.10
CA GLU A 247 22.09 -14.62 -30.27
C GLU A 247 21.57 -15.16 -31.60
N VAL A 248 21.37 -16.48 -31.71
CA VAL A 248 20.87 -17.14 -32.91
C VAL A 248 19.39 -16.81 -33.16
N ASN A 249 18.53 -16.95 -32.15
CA ASN A 249 17.09 -16.74 -32.29
C ASN A 249 16.72 -15.26 -32.42
N SER A 250 17.45 -14.36 -31.74
CA SER A 250 17.19 -12.92 -31.80
C SER A 250 17.66 -12.34 -33.12
N LYS A 251 18.81 -12.78 -33.64
CA LYS A 251 19.31 -12.41 -34.98
C LYS A 251 18.31 -12.84 -36.06
N SER A 252 17.90 -14.11 -36.03
CA SER A 252 16.95 -14.65 -37.01
C SER A 252 15.60 -13.92 -36.95
N LYS A 253 15.10 -13.62 -35.75
CA LYS A 253 13.82 -12.94 -35.59
C LYS A 253 13.88 -11.44 -35.92
N PHE A 254 15.03 -10.80 -35.70
CA PHE A 254 15.29 -9.42 -36.13
C PHE A 254 15.30 -9.33 -37.66
N LEU A 255 16.02 -10.22 -38.36
CA LEU A 255 16.03 -10.25 -39.82
C LEU A 255 14.66 -10.55 -40.42
N TRP A 256 13.92 -11.51 -39.85
CA TRP A 256 12.52 -11.74 -40.21
C TRP A 256 11.67 -10.48 -40.05
N LEU A 257 11.91 -9.68 -39.00
CA LEU A 257 11.20 -8.42 -38.82
C LEU A 257 11.60 -7.40 -39.89
N CYS A 258 12.88 -7.32 -40.27
CA CYS A 258 13.35 -6.49 -41.39
C CYS A 258 12.64 -6.85 -42.70
N GLU A 259 12.55 -8.14 -43.02
CA GLU A 259 11.82 -8.64 -44.19
C GLU A 259 10.33 -8.26 -44.13
N LYS A 260 9.71 -8.35 -42.94
CA LYS A 260 8.28 -8.02 -42.78
C LYS A 260 7.96 -6.54 -42.91
N VAL A 261 8.89 -5.66 -42.56
CA VAL A 261 8.69 -4.21 -42.68
C VAL A 261 9.43 -3.60 -43.87
N ASN A 262 10.19 -4.41 -44.61
CA ASN A 262 11.05 -4.04 -45.73
C ASN A 262 12.01 -2.87 -45.42
N ARG A 263 12.54 -2.83 -44.20
CA ARG A 263 13.53 -1.84 -43.71
C ARG A 263 14.05 -2.27 -42.35
N ILE A 264 15.03 -1.56 -41.80
CA ILE A 264 15.43 -1.75 -40.40
C ILE A 264 14.25 -1.39 -39.46
N PRO A 265 13.87 -2.25 -38.49
CA PRO A 265 12.72 -2.04 -37.63
C PRO A 265 12.88 -0.87 -36.65
N THR A 266 11.81 -0.10 -36.48
CA THR A 266 11.66 0.91 -35.43
C THR A 266 11.06 0.31 -34.18
N ASP A 267 11.12 1.04 -33.06
CA ASP A 267 10.49 0.66 -31.79
C ASP A 267 8.99 0.30 -31.93
N LYS A 268 8.26 1.00 -32.82
CA LYS A 268 6.84 0.73 -33.08
C LYS A 268 6.62 -0.61 -33.80
N ASP A 269 7.56 -1.05 -34.62
CA ASP A 269 7.46 -2.32 -35.34
C ASP A 269 7.56 -3.49 -34.36
N TYR A 270 8.44 -3.42 -33.36
CA TYR A 270 8.49 -4.43 -32.29
C TYR A 270 7.16 -4.55 -31.54
N GLU A 271 6.50 -3.43 -31.25
CA GLU A 271 5.22 -3.42 -30.56
C GLU A 271 4.10 -3.99 -31.43
N LYS A 272 4.03 -3.56 -32.69
CA LYS A 272 3.05 -4.02 -33.69
C LYS A 272 3.05 -5.54 -33.84
N TYR A 273 4.24 -6.16 -33.85
CA TYR A 273 4.40 -7.60 -34.03
C TYR A 273 4.54 -8.39 -32.72
N GLY A 274 4.31 -7.77 -31.56
CA GLY A 274 4.39 -8.45 -30.26
C GLY A 274 5.81 -8.89 -29.87
N LEU A 275 6.84 -8.30 -30.47
CA LEU A 275 8.26 -8.59 -30.27
C LEU A 275 8.93 -7.68 -29.23
N GLY A 276 8.18 -7.17 -28.26
CA GLY A 276 8.72 -6.34 -27.16
C GLY A 276 9.80 -7.06 -26.33
N GLY A 277 9.76 -8.39 -26.28
CA GLY A 277 10.83 -9.20 -25.69
C GLY A 277 12.15 -9.11 -26.48
N LEU A 278 12.07 -9.18 -27.82
CA LEU A 278 13.23 -9.07 -28.70
C LEU A 278 13.86 -7.69 -28.58
N LYS A 279 13.03 -6.64 -28.59
CA LYS A 279 13.45 -5.26 -28.32
C LYS A 279 14.29 -5.22 -27.04
N ARG A 280 13.72 -5.67 -25.93
CA ARG A 280 14.41 -5.65 -24.63
C ARG A 280 15.73 -6.41 -24.65
N TYR A 281 15.81 -7.55 -25.35
CA TYR A 281 17.05 -8.31 -25.49
C TYR A 281 18.12 -7.58 -26.30
N VAL A 282 17.76 -7.05 -27.46
CA VAL A 282 18.67 -6.31 -28.36
C VAL A 282 19.26 -5.09 -27.66
N TYR A 283 18.43 -4.33 -26.94
CA TYR A 283 18.88 -3.16 -26.18
C TYR A 283 19.71 -3.54 -24.95
N LYS A 284 19.27 -4.52 -24.15
CA LYS A 284 19.98 -4.93 -22.92
C LYS A 284 21.38 -5.47 -23.21
N ASN A 285 21.56 -6.19 -24.32
CA ASN A 285 22.83 -6.81 -24.69
C ASN A 285 23.63 -5.98 -25.70
N GLN A 286 23.25 -4.71 -25.94
CA GLN A 286 23.93 -3.79 -26.86
C GLN A 286 24.09 -4.36 -28.29
N LYS A 287 23.18 -5.25 -28.72
CA LYS A 287 23.23 -5.92 -30.02
C LYS A 287 22.63 -5.08 -31.15
N LYS A 288 22.12 -3.88 -30.86
CA LYS A 288 21.44 -3.02 -31.82
C LYS A 288 22.30 -2.73 -33.04
N MET A 289 23.51 -2.18 -32.85
CA MET A 289 24.39 -1.83 -33.97
C MET A 289 24.77 -3.06 -34.81
N ILE A 290 25.11 -4.17 -34.15
CA ILE A 290 25.50 -5.44 -34.81
C ILE A 290 24.36 -5.96 -35.69
N TYR A 291 23.11 -5.85 -35.24
CA TYR A 291 21.96 -6.34 -35.99
C TYR A 291 21.56 -5.39 -37.12
N GLU A 292 21.69 -4.07 -36.90
CA GLU A 292 21.49 -3.06 -37.94
C GLU A 292 22.53 -3.18 -39.06
N GLU A 293 23.81 -3.38 -38.72
CA GLU A 293 24.90 -3.63 -39.68
C GLU A 293 24.65 -4.89 -40.52
N LEU A 294 24.29 -6.00 -39.88
CA LEU A 294 23.89 -7.23 -40.56
C LEU A 294 22.66 -7.03 -41.49
N ALA A 295 21.70 -6.20 -41.07
CA ALA A 295 20.55 -5.89 -41.91
C ALA A 295 20.96 -5.04 -43.13
N ARG A 296 21.92 -4.12 -42.97
CA ARG A 296 22.51 -3.36 -44.09
C ARG A 296 23.25 -4.27 -45.06
N GLU A 297 24.03 -5.24 -44.57
CA GLU A 297 24.67 -6.27 -45.42
C GLU A 297 23.65 -7.05 -46.25
N LYS A 298 22.42 -7.19 -45.73
CA LYS A 298 21.28 -7.83 -46.41
C LYS A 298 20.43 -6.86 -47.24
N GLY A 299 20.86 -5.62 -47.42
CA GLY A 299 20.20 -4.63 -48.26
C GLY A 299 19.06 -3.85 -47.59
N PHE A 300 18.87 -3.98 -46.28
CA PHE A 300 17.87 -3.21 -45.55
C PHE A 300 18.45 -1.87 -45.07
N ALA A 301 17.83 -0.77 -45.47
CA ALA A 301 18.15 0.57 -44.97
C ALA A 301 17.28 0.95 -43.76
N SER A 302 17.78 1.84 -42.91
CA SER A 302 16.99 2.47 -41.84
C SER A 302 16.05 3.54 -42.39
N ILE A 303 15.00 3.86 -41.62
CA ILE A 303 14.07 4.93 -41.99
C ILE A 303 14.73 6.31 -42.07
N VAL A 304 15.89 6.46 -41.45
CA VAL A 304 16.70 7.69 -41.44
C VAL A 304 17.57 7.76 -42.69
N GLU A 305 18.15 6.63 -43.12
CA GLU A 305 18.90 6.53 -44.40
C GLU A 305 17.97 6.57 -45.63
N LEU A 306 16.70 6.22 -45.46
CA LEU A 306 15.65 6.37 -46.49
C LEU A 306 15.04 7.78 -46.54
N LYS A 307 15.41 8.68 -45.63
CA LYS A 307 14.92 10.07 -45.58
C LYS A 307 16.06 11.02 -45.94
N GLU A 308 15.81 11.96 -46.84
CA GLU A 308 16.68 13.13 -47.01
C GLU A 308 16.67 13.94 -45.72
N ILE A 309 17.75 13.91 -44.96
CA ILE A 309 17.90 14.69 -43.72
C ILE A 309 18.44 16.07 -44.08
N MET A 310 17.78 17.12 -43.60
CA MET A 310 18.27 18.48 -43.82
C MET A 310 19.50 18.75 -42.93
N PRO A 311 20.57 19.37 -43.46
CA PRO A 311 21.83 19.52 -42.75
C PRO A 311 21.70 20.34 -41.46
N SER A 312 22.64 20.11 -40.53
CA SER A 312 22.73 20.89 -39.28
C SER A 312 22.82 22.40 -39.58
N GLY A 313 21.94 23.19 -38.95
CA GLY A 313 21.81 24.63 -39.21
C GLY A 313 20.76 25.02 -40.26
N TYR A 314 20.10 24.06 -40.90
CA TYR A 314 19.01 24.33 -41.85
C TYR A 314 17.78 25.00 -41.21
N TRP A 315 17.44 24.63 -39.97
CA TRP A 315 16.24 25.15 -39.30
C TRP A 315 16.49 26.54 -38.68
N SER A 316 15.71 27.51 -39.16
CA SER A 316 15.64 28.89 -38.71
C SER A 316 14.19 29.36 -38.78
N LEU A 317 13.86 30.50 -38.17
CA LEU A 317 12.51 31.06 -38.30
C LEU A 317 12.12 31.31 -39.77
N SER A 318 13.07 31.63 -40.65
CA SER A 318 12.81 31.81 -42.09
C SER A 318 12.49 30.48 -42.77
N THR A 319 13.34 29.47 -42.60
CA THR A 319 13.15 28.17 -43.26
C THR A 319 11.92 27.42 -42.72
N ILE A 320 11.56 27.61 -41.45
CA ILE A 320 10.30 27.11 -40.89
C ILE A 320 9.10 27.77 -41.58
N LYS A 321 9.11 29.09 -41.81
CA LYS A 321 8.04 29.78 -42.53
C LYS A 321 7.90 29.28 -43.96
N ASP A 322 9.01 29.22 -44.69
CA ASP A 322 9.00 28.81 -46.10
C ASP A 322 8.47 27.37 -46.24
N THR A 323 8.87 26.49 -45.30
CA THR A 323 8.43 25.09 -45.31
C THR A 323 6.97 24.92 -44.89
N ILE A 324 6.48 25.71 -43.93
CA ILE A 324 5.11 25.56 -43.40
C ILE A 324 4.06 26.29 -44.24
N THR A 325 4.44 27.32 -45.03
CA THR A 325 3.51 28.16 -45.80
C THR A 325 2.65 27.37 -46.79
N PRO A 326 3.21 26.47 -47.64
CA PRO A 326 2.40 25.66 -48.55
C PRO A 326 1.41 24.73 -47.83
N LEU A 327 1.77 24.28 -46.61
CA LEU A 327 0.87 23.49 -45.77
C LEU A 327 -0.25 24.37 -45.21
N CYS A 328 0.05 25.62 -44.85
CA CYS A 328 -0.96 26.54 -44.37
C CYS A 328 -2.01 26.86 -45.44
N GLU A 329 -1.60 26.94 -46.70
CA GLU A 329 -2.51 27.06 -47.85
C GLU A 329 -3.38 25.80 -48.00
N LEU A 330 -2.76 24.61 -47.94
CA LEU A 330 -3.48 23.34 -48.04
C LEU A 330 -4.54 23.15 -46.94
N PHE A 331 -4.21 23.49 -45.70
CA PHE A 331 -5.11 23.32 -44.56
C PHE A 331 -5.97 24.57 -44.28
N SER A 332 -5.71 25.70 -44.95
CA SER A 332 -6.27 27.03 -44.64
C SER A 332 -6.05 27.48 -43.18
N ARG A 333 -5.00 26.94 -42.53
CA ARG A 333 -4.59 27.19 -41.13
C ARG A 333 -3.22 26.58 -40.85
N ILE A 334 -2.62 26.93 -39.70
CA ILE A 334 -1.41 26.26 -39.22
C ILE A 334 -1.70 24.75 -38.97
N PRO A 335 -0.91 23.82 -39.56
CA PRO A 335 -1.06 22.38 -39.35
C PRO A 335 -0.85 21.95 -37.88
N THR A 336 -1.62 20.96 -37.45
CA THR A 336 -1.47 20.35 -36.12
C THR A 336 -0.25 19.43 -36.07
N LYS A 337 0.15 19.05 -34.86
CA LYS A 337 1.23 18.07 -34.66
C LYS A 337 0.91 16.73 -35.32
N SER A 338 -0.32 16.25 -35.19
CA SER A 338 -0.71 14.96 -35.78
C SER A 338 -0.61 15.00 -37.30
N GLU A 339 -1.07 16.09 -37.93
CA GLU A 339 -1.01 16.24 -39.40
C GLU A 339 0.44 16.31 -39.91
N LEU A 340 1.32 17.05 -39.23
CA LEU A 340 2.74 17.07 -39.60
C LEU A 340 3.39 15.68 -39.45
N LEU A 341 3.00 14.92 -38.43
CA LEU A 341 3.52 13.56 -38.23
C LEU A 341 2.97 12.56 -39.27
N GLU A 342 1.70 12.70 -39.67
CA GLU A 342 1.06 11.91 -40.72
C GLU A 342 1.69 12.19 -42.10
N LEU A 343 2.06 13.44 -42.35
CA LEU A 343 2.83 13.86 -43.53
C LEU A 343 4.33 13.49 -43.43
N GLY A 344 4.77 12.84 -42.35
CA GLY A 344 6.16 12.43 -42.16
C GLY A 344 7.13 13.55 -41.82
N MET A 345 6.63 14.77 -41.59
CA MET A 345 7.37 16.02 -41.33
C MET A 345 7.72 16.20 -39.85
N SER A 346 8.27 15.14 -39.23
CA SER A 346 8.65 15.16 -37.81
C SER A 346 9.74 16.19 -37.49
N GLU A 347 10.64 16.47 -38.44
CA GLU A 347 11.73 17.43 -38.25
C GLU A 347 11.21 18.87 -38.21
N LEU A 348 10.25 19.21 -39.07
CA LEU A 348 9.55 20.50 -39.01
C LEU A 348 8.80 20.67 -37.69
N GLU A 349 8.15 19.62 -37.18
CA GLU A 349 7.49 19.69 -35.87
C GLU A 349 8.48 19.94 -34.73
N CYS A 350 9.63 19.27 -34.73
CA CYS A 350 10.68 19.54 -33.77
C CYS A 350 11.22 20.97 -33.89
N ALA A 351 11.43 21.46 -35.13
CA ALA A 351 11.89 22.81 -35.39
C ALA A 351 10.87 23.87 -34.90
N ILE A 352 9.57 23.65 -35.11
CA ILE A 352 8.50 24.53 -34.60
C ILE A 352 8.55 24.59 -33.08
N GLN A 353 8.69 23.46 -32.38
CA GLN A 353 8.76 23.43 -30.91
C GLN A 353 10.01 24.10 -30.34
N GLN A 354 11.13 24.03 -31.06
CA GLN A 354 12.42 24.50 -30.59
C GLN A 354 12.63 26.01 -30.83
N TYR A 355 12.17 26.52 -31.98
CA TYR A 355 12.50 27.88 -32.43
C TYR A 355 11.31 28.85 -32.45
N THR A 356 10.06 28.36 -32.31
CA THR A 356 8.87 29.22 -32.37
C THR A 356 7.66 28.58 -31.66
N SER A 357 6.44 29.03 -31.97
CA SER A 357 5.19 28.38 -31.57
C SER A 357 4.16 28.47 -32.69
N ARG A 358 3.11 27.65 -32.64
CA ARG A 358 2.02 27.70 -33.65
C ARG A 358 1.25 29.02 -33.55
N GLU A 359 1.15 29.58 -32.36
CA GLU A 359 0.55 30.89 -32.08
C GLU A 359 1.40 32.03 -32.65
N GLU A 360 2.72 31.92 -32.54
CA GLU A 360 3.66 32.87 -33.15
C GLU A 360 3.61 32.78 -34.68
N LEU A 361 3.64 31.58 -35.25
CA LEU A 361 3.50 31.36 -36.69
C LEU A 361 2.15 31.86 -37.22
N SER A 362 1.06 31.64 -36.47
CA SER A 362 -0.26 32.17 -36.80
C SER A 362 -0.27 33.70 -36.87
N ARG A 363 0.41 34.38 -35.92
CA ARG A 363 0.57 35.85 -35.95
C ARG A 363 1.41 36.33 -37.12
N ILE A 364 2.51 35.62 -37.43
CA ILE A 364 3.43 36.04 -38.49
C ILE A 364 2.85 35.79 -39.89
N LEU A 365 2.19 34.65 -40.09
CA LEU A 365 1.67 34.23 -41.40
C LEU A 365 0.22 34.70 -41.64
N GLY A 366 -0.45 35.28 -40.64
CA GLY A 366 -1.82 35.78 -40.77
C GLY A 366 -2.88 34.69 -40.94
N VAL A 367 -2.55 33.43 -40.66
CA VAL A 367 -3.45 32.28 -40.78
C VAL A 367 -3.82 31.73 -39.39
N PRO A 368 -5.07 31.27 -39.16
CA PRO A 368 -5.50 30.82 -37.84
C PRO A 368 -4.83 29.49 -37.45
N THR A 369 -4.83 29.14 -36.17
CA THR A 369 -4.54 27.76 -35.71
C THR A 369 -5.82 26.92 -35.75
N TYR A 370 -5.69 25.58 -35.70
CA TYR A 370 -6.85 24.66 -35.62
C TYR A 370 -7.86 25.03 -34.52
N ASN A 371 -7.38 25.47 -33.35
CA ASN A 371 -8.26 25.84 -32.25
C ASN A 371 -9.01 27.16 -32.56
N LEU A 372 -8.34 28.15 -33.13
CA LEU A 372 -8.94 29.43 -33.53
C LEU A 372 -9.95 29.27 -34.68
N GLN A 373 -9.65 28.41 -35.66
CA GLN A 373 -10.56 28.10 -36.78
C GLN A 373 -11.84 27.40 -36.31
N ASN A 374 -11.76 26.62 -35.22
CA ASN A 374 -12.91 25.92 -34.62
C ASN A 374 -13.54 26.67 -33.41
N GLY A 375 -13.27 27.97 -33.26
CA GLY A 375 -13.89 28.79 -32.20
C GLY A 375 -13.42 28.50 -30.77
N VAL A 376 -12.35 27.72 -30.60
CA VAL A 376 -11.75 27.40 -29.29
C VAL A 376 -10.63 28.39 -29.00
N ARG A 377 -10.92 29.43 -28.21
CA ARG A 377 -9.88 30.36 -27.74
C ARG A 377 -9.06 29.72 -26.60
N PRO A 378 -7.72 29.86 -26.58
CA PRO A 378 -6.91 29.48 -25.43
C PRO A 378 -7.39 30.23 -24.18
N TYR A 379 -7.44 29.56 -23.02
CA TYR A 379 -7.67 30.24 -21.74
C TYR A 379 -6.61 31.33 -21.55
N ILE A 380 -7.05 32.58 -21.49
CA ILE A 380 -6.21 33.70 -21.07
C ILE A 380 -6.19 33.78 -19.53
N PHE A 381 -5.26 34.56 -18.98
CA PHE A 381 -5.08 34.66 -17.53
C PHE A 381 -6.37 35.15 -16.85
N GLU A 382 -7.08 36.06 -17.50
CA GLU A 382 -8.32 36.69 -17.06
C GLU A 382 -9.48 35.69 -17.00
N ASP A 383 -9.65 34.86 -18.04
CA ASP A 383 -10.66 33.78 -18.06
C ASP A 383 -10.46 32.82 -16.87
N LEU A 384 -9.20 32.44 -16.61
CA LEU A 384 -8.85 31.54 -15.51
C LEU A 384 -9.03 32.21 -14.14
N LYS A 385 -8.69 33.49 -14.03
CA LYS A 385 -8.88 34.31 -12.82
C LYS A 385 -10.37 34.41 -12.47
N ASP A 386 -11.23 34.70 -13.43
CA ASP A 386 -12.67 34.87 -13.21
C ASP A 386 -13.32 33.56 -12.73
N GLU A 387 -12.94 32.44 -13.32
CA GLU A 387 -13.42 31.13 -12.89
C GLU A 387 -12.89 30.69 -11.52
N LEU A 388 -11.65 31.05 -11.19
CA LEU A 388 -11.06 30.73 -9.88
C LEU A 388 -11.52 31.68 -8.79
N THR A 389 -11.94 32.90 -9.10
CA THR A 389 -12.35 33.91 -8.11
C THR A 389 -13.43 33.43 -7.12
N PRO A 390 -14.57 32.85 -7.53
CA PRO A 390 -15.56 32.35 -6.58
C PRO A 390 -15.02 31.19 -5.72
N ILE A 391 -14.12 30.38 -6.28
CA ILE A 391 -13.50 29.24 -5.58
C ILE A 391 -12.48 29.75 -4.56
N VAL A 392 -11.63 30.71 -4.93
CA VAL A 392 -10.67 31.34 -4.01
C VAL A 392 -11.42 32.06 -2.88
N LYS A 393 -12.55 32.72 -3.16
CA LYS A 393 -13.41 33.30 -2.10
C LYS A 393 -13.96 32.24 -1.14
N GLN A 394 -14.29 31.06 -1.64
CA GLN A 394 -14.77 29.95 -0.80
C GLN A 394 -13.67 29.37 0.11
N PHE A 395 -12.44 29.21 -0.41
CA PHE A 395 -11.35 28.57 0.32
C PHE A 395 -10.46 29.56 1.11
N GLY A 396 -10.40 30.83 0.70
CA GLY A 396 -9.50 31.84 1.26
C GLY A 396 -8.05 31.76 0.75
N TYR A 397 -7.77 30.85 -0.20
CA TYR A 397 -6.46 30.62 -0.80
C TYR A 397 -6.62 29.96 -2.18
N LEU A 398 -5.53 29.88 -2.95
CA LEU A 398 -5.50 29.15 -4.21
C LEU A 398 -5.66 27.63 -3.96
N PRO A 399 -6.76 27.00 -4.39
CA PRO A 399 -7.04 25.60 -4.08
C PRO A 399 -6.03 24.63 -4.70
N SER A 400 -5.74 23.54 -4.00
CA SER A 400 -4.86 22.47 -4.47
C SER A 400 -5.52 21.63 -5.57
N ARG A 401 -4.72 20.82 -6.27
CA ARG A 401 -5.23 19.86 -7.27
C ARG A 401 -6.32 18.94 -6.72
N LYS A 402 -6.19 18.50 -5.45
CA LYS A 402 -7.14 17.60 -4.80
C LYS A 402 -8.47 18.31 -4.50
N GLU A 403 -8.42 19.56 -4.05
CA GLU A 403 -9.60 20.38 -3.76
C GLU A 403 -10.36 20.76 -5.03
N LEU A 404 -9.62 21.08 -6.10
CA LEU A 404 -10.22 21.27 -7.42
C LEU A 404 -10.85 19.97 -7.96
N ASP A 405 -10.26 18.80 -7.67
CA ASP A 405 -10.83 17.49 -8.06
C ASP A 405 -12.12 17.20 -7.29
N SER A 406 -12.17 17.48 -5.98
CA SER A 406 -13.35 17.23 -5.14
C SER A 406 -14.57 18.07 -5.52
N ILE A 407 -14.36 19.22 -6.16
CA ILE A 407 -15.44 20.07 -6.70
C ILE A 407 -15.65 19.89 -8.22
N GLY A 408 -15.03 18.86 -8.82
CA GLY A 408 -15.19 18.54 -10.25
C GLY A 408 -14.50 19.52 -11.22
N LYS A 409 -13.63 20.40 -10.73
CA LYS A 409 -12.93 21.46 -11.48
C LYS A 409 -11.44 21.15 -11.74
N LYS A 410 -11.06 19.86 -11.76
CA LYS A 410 -9.69 19.38 -11.99
C LYS A 410 -8.99 20.01 -13.21
N LYS A 411 -9.74 20.32 -14.27
CA LYS A 411 -9.20 20.92 -15.51
C LYS A 411 -8.55 22.29 -15.25
N LEU A 412 -9.05 23.08 -14.30
CA LEU A 412 -8.49 24.38 -13.96
C LEU A 412 -7.04 24.28 -13.48
N TYR A 413 -6.68 23.18 -12.78
CA TYR A 413 -5.30 22.96 -12.35
C TYR A 413 -4.33 22.85 -13.53
N HIS A 414 -4.74 22.21 -14.63
CA HIS A 414 -3.91 22.11 -15.83
C HIS A 414 -3.71 23.47 -16.51
N HIS A 415 -4.67 24.40 -16.38
CA HIS A 415 -4.52 25.77 -16.87
C HIS A 415 -3.60 26.59 -15.95
N ILE A 416 -3.69 26.42 -14.62
CA ILE A 416 -2.75 27.03 -13.65
C ILE A 416 -1.29 26.63 -13.96
N ASP A 417 -1.04 25.35 -14.28
CA ASP A 417 0.31 24.88 -14.66
C ASP A 417 0.87 25.59 -15.91
N LYS A 418 0.02 25.91 -16.89
CA LYS A 418 0.42 26.65 -18.10
C LYS A 418 0.87 28.08 -17.81
N PHE A 419 0.43 28.67 -16.69
CA PHE A 419 0.83 30.00 -16.25
C PHE A 419 2.01 29.99 -15.25
N GLY A 420 2.80 28.91 -15.24
CA GLY A 420 3.99 28.78 -14.41
C GLY A 420 3.73 28.12 -13.05
N GLY A 421 2.57 27.50 -12.88
CA GLY A 421 2.21 26.70 -11.71
C GLY A 421 1.58 27.49 -10.55
N PRO A 422 1.11 26.79 -9.50
CA PRO A 422 0.31 27.38 -8.44
C PRO A 422 0.98 28.54 -7.70
N SER A 423 2.29 28.46 -7.45
CA SER A 423 3.02 29.51 -6.74
C SER A 423 3.09 30.82 -7.54
N LYS A 424 3.46 30.76 -8.82
CA LYS A 424 3.54 31.94 -9.69
C LYS A 424 2.16 32.53 -9.98
N PHE A 425 1.15 31.67 -10.11
CA PHE A 425 -0.22 32.10 -10.31
C PHE A 425 -0.80 32.81 -9.08
N ALA A 426 -0.56 32.26 -7.89
CA ALA A 426 -0.98 32.85 -6.61
C ALA A 426 -0.30 34.21 -6.36
N GLU A 427 0.99 34.32 -6.67
CA GLU A 427 1.75 35.57 -6.59
C GLU A 427 1.15 36.68 -7.48
N LYS A 428 0.82 36.35 -8.75
CA LYS A 428 0.16 37.29 -9.67
C LYS A 428 -1.20 37.78 -9.20
N LEU A 429 -1.91 36.98 -8.41
CA LEU A 429 -3.22 37.33 -7.85
C LEU A 429 -3.15 37.91 -6.44
N ASN A 430 -1.94 38.01 -5.87
CA ASN A 430 -1.70 38.40 -4.48
C ASN A 430 -2.56 37.61 -3.47
N ILE A 431 -2.64 36.29 -3.66
CA ILE A 431 -3.37 35.36 -2.78
C ILE A 431 -2.41 34.28 -2.26
N PRO A 432 -2.65 33.72 -1.06
CA PRO A 432 -1.82 32.62 -0.58
C PRO A 432 -2.12 31.32 -1.34
N THR A 433 -1.11 30.49 -1.54
CA THR A 433 -1.30 29.07 -1.90
C THR A 433 -1.83 28.28 -0.70
N PHE A 434 -2.45 27.11 -0.93
CA PHE A 434 -2.84 26.18 0.15
C PHE A 434 -1.73 25.97 1.21
N SER A 435 -0.49 25.76 0.76
CA SER A 435 0.65 25.54 1.67
C SER A 435 0.98 26.78 2.49
N GLN A 436 0.96 27.97 1.88
CA GLN A 436 1.21 29.23 2.58
C GLN A 436 0.09 29.55 3.57
N TYR A 437 -1.18 29.33 3.18
CA TYR A 437 -2.33 29.53 4.06
C TYR A 437 -2.30 28.60 5.29
N ARG A 438 -1.85 27.36 5.11
CA ARG A 438 -1.71 26.37 6.18
C ARG A 438 -0.41 26.49 7.00
N GLY A 439 0.45 27.47 6.71
CA GLY A 439 1.76 27.60 7.36
C GLY A 439 2.78 26.50 7.02
N ILE A 440 2.50 25.65 6.03
CA ILE A 440 3.33 24.51 5.66
C ILE A 440 4.65 25.01 5.07
N LYS A 441 5.74 24.80 5.82
CA LYS A 441 7.09 25.21 5.42
C LYS A 441 7.62 24.32 4.28
N ARG A 442 8.29 24.94 3.30
CA ARG A 442 8.79 24.28 2.09
C ARG A 442 9.89 23.24 2.40
N ASP A 443 10.07 22.27 1.51
CA ASP A 443 11.20 21.35 1.57
C ASP A 443 12.53 22.13 1.58
N GLY A 444 13.37 21.84 2.58
CA GLY A 444 14.62 22.56 2.83
C GLY A 444 14.56 23.64 3.92
N PHE A 445 13.37 24.09 4.32
CA PHE A 445 13.20 25.09 5.39
C PHE A 445 13.88 24.64 6.70
N TRP A 446 13.66 23.37 7.09
CA TRP A 446 14.25 22.76 8.30
C TRP A 446 15.74 22.40 8.17
N LYS A 447 16.34 22.58 6.98
CA LYS A 447 17.77 22.36 6.73
C LYS A 447 18.57 23.66 6.80
N ASP A 448 17.89 24.80 6.70
CA ASP A 448 18.51 26.12 6.79
C ASP A 448 18.66 26.52 8.25
N GLU A 449 19.90 26.65 8.68
CA GLU A 449 20.29 26.98 10.04
C GLU A 449 19.72 28.34 10.49
N LYS A 450 19.61 29.33 9.59
CA LYS A 450 19.03 30.64 9.92
C LYS A 450 17.54 30.55 10.26
N ASN A 451 16.80 29.70 9.56
CA ASN A 451 15.37 29.48 9.82
C ASN A 451 15.14 28.76 11.16
N LEU A 452 16.03 27.85 11.54
CA LEU A 452 15.96 27.19 12.85
C LEU A 452 16.19 28.20 13.97
N PHE A 453 17.19 29.08 13.86
CA PHE A 453 17.46 30.11 14.87
C PHE A 453 16.31 31.11 15.00
N LEU A 454 15.73 31.59 13.90
CA LEU A 454 14.56 32.48 13.93
C LEU A 454 13.37 31.86 14.65
N LEU A 455 13.07 30.58 14.41
CA LEU A 455 11.98 29.88 15.11
C LEU A 455 12.29 29.68 16.60
N ILE A 456 13.55 29.45 16.94
CA ILE A 456 13.96 29.33 18.34
C ILE A 456 13.71 30.66 19.07
N GLU A 457 14.13 31.78 18.49
CA GLU A 457 13.98 33.10 19.10
C GLU A 457 12.52 33.57 19.17
N HIS A 458 11.72 33.34 18.13
CA HIS A 458 10.38 33.91 18.04
C HIS A 458 9.25 32.99 18.50
N GLU A 459 9.44 31.66 18.48
CA GLU A 459 8.38 30.70 18.82
C GLU A 459 8.72 29.89 20.07
N LEU A 460 9.93 29.34 20.18
CA LEU A 460 10.30 28.48 21.32
C LEU A 460 10.71 29.28 22.56
N LEU A 461 11.50 30.35 22.40
CA LEU A 461 12.04 31.12 23.52
C LEU A 461 10.94 31.76 24.39
N PRO A 462 9.89 32.40 23.85
CA PRO A 462 8.80 32.96 24.66
C PRO A 462 8.09 31.87 25.47
N LEU A 463 7.83 30.72 24.85
CA LEU A 463 7.19 29.57 25.51
C LEU A 463 8.06 29.00 26.63
N VAL A 464 9.36 28.90 26.41
CA VAL A 464 10.31 28.39 27.42
C VAL A 464 10.47 29.37 28.57
N GLN A 465 10.46 30.68 28.30
CA GLN A 465 10.47 31.73 29.33
C GLN A 465 9.21 31.68 30.20
N GLU A 466 8.05 31.42 29.60
CA GLU A 466 6.79 31.25 30.32
C GLU A 466 6.79 29.97 31.19
N LEU A 467 7.25 28.85 30.65
CA LEU A 467 7.21 27.56 31.34
C LEU A 467 8.34 27.36 32.35
N GLY A 468 9.48 28.05 32.17
CA GLY A 468 10.70 27.85 32.96
C GLY A 468 11.46 26.55 32.65
N PHE A 469 11.08 25.81 31.60
CA PHE A 469 11.74 24.59 31.15
C PHE A 469 11.54 24.32 29.66
N ILE A 470 12.41 23.50 29.07
CA ILE A 470 12.26 23.00 27.70
C ILE A 470 11.16 21.92 27.67
N PRO A 471 10.03 22.15 26.96
CA PRO A 471 8.91 21.24 26.94
C PRO A 471 9.26 19.89 26.28
N ASN A 472 8.60 18.83 26.73
CA ASN A 472 8.76 17.48 26.16
C ASN A 472 7.74 17.22 25.05
N GLU A 473 7.93 16.15 24.26
CA GLU A 473 7.03 15.82 23.14
C GLU A 473 5.57 15.59 23.58
N SER A 474 5.36 14.98 24.75
CA SER A 474 4.01 14.74 25.27
C SER A 474 3.31 16.05 25.62
N PHE A 475 4.03 17.00 26.23
CA PHE A 475 3.53 18.33 26.53
C PHE A 475 3.16 19.06 25.25
N LEU A 476 4.10 19.13 24.30
CA LEU A 476 3.89 19.82 23.02
C LEU A 476 2.74 19.23 22.21
N ARG A 477 2.57 17.90 22.24
CA ARG A 477 1.46 17.24 21.56
C ARG A 477 0.10 17.56 22.19
N ASN A 478 0.03 17.63 23.51
CA ASN A 478 -1.21 17.96 24.22
C ASN A 478 -1.64 19.41 24.00
N GLU A 479 -0.66 20.32 23.87
CA GLU A 479 -0.89 21.75 23.58
C GLU A 479 -1.03 22.05 22.07
N GLY A 480 -1.01 21.02 21.20
CA GLY A 480 -1.11 21.20 19.75
C GLY A 480 0.12 21.81 19.07
N LEU A 481 1.24 21.95 19.78
CA LEU A 481 2.49 22.57 19.36
C LEU A 481 3.44 21.57 18.67
N TYR A 482 2.95 20.85 17.67
CA TYR A 482 3.72 19.80 16.98
C TYR A 482 4.94 20.35 16.22
N GLU A 483 4.86 21.57 15.70
CA GLU A 483 5.95 22.20 14.92
C GLU A 483 7.18 22.49 15.79
N ILE A 484 6.96 22.92 17.04
CA ILE A 484 8.02 23.13 18.04
C ILE A 484 8.70 21.80 18.39
N SER A 485 7.96 20.69 18.40
CA SER A 485 8.55 19.36 18.61
C SER A 485 9.53 18.99 17.48
N GLN A 486 9.19 19.30 16.23
CA GLN A 486 10.07 19.07 15.09
C GLN A 486 11.31 19.96 15.15
N LEU A 487 11.15 21.24 15.51
CA LEU A 487 12.25 22.20 15.71
C LEU A 487 13.28 21.66 16.69
N ILE A 488 12.83 21.24 17.89
CA ILE A 488 13.71 20.69 18.94
C ILE A 488 14.44 19.43 18.46
N GLN A 489 13.78 18.56 17.70
CA GLN A 489 14.42 17.36 17.15
C GLN A 489 15.51 17.70 16.13
N LYS A 490 15.26 18.70 15.26
CA LYS A 490 16.18 19.11 14.19
C LYS A 490 17.41 19.86 14.71
N PHE A 491 17.24 20.69 15.75
CA PHE A 491 18.34 21.47 16.33
C PHE A 491 19.42 20.60 17.01
N GLY A 492 19.05 19.41 17.46
CA GLY A 492 19.95 18.46 18.11
C GLY A 492 19.40 17.84 19.39
N LYS A 493 18.07 17.73 19.50
CA LYS A 493 17.33 17.20 20.65
C LYS A 493 17.35 18.14 21.87
N ARG A 494 16.53 17.79 22.87
CA ARG A 494 16.22 18.61 24.05
C ARG A 494 17.44 19.03 24.87
N LYS A 495 18.45 18.17 25.01
CA LYS A 495 19.65 18.47 25.82
C LYS A 495 20.48 19.61 25.22
N LYS A 496 20.73 19.56 23.91
CA LYS A 496 21.43 20.62 23.19
C LYS A 496 20.62 21.93 23.19
N MET A 497 19.29 21.84 23.12
CA MET A 497 18.41 23.01 23.24
C MET A 497 18.44 23.63 24.64
N SER A 498 18.52 22.80 25.68
CA SER A 498 18.67 23.23 27.08
C SER A 498 19.99 23.98 27.29
N GLU A 499 21.10 23.43 26.79
CA GLU A 499 22.42 24.08 26.82
C GLU A 499 22.42 25.41 26.06
N TYR A 500 21.74 25.47 24.91
CA TYR A 500 21.69 26.67 24.07
C TYR A 500 20.83 27.79 24.67
N LEU A 501 19.66 27.46 25.22
CA LEU A 501 18.72 28.45 25.76
C LEU A 501 18.95 28.77 27.25
N GLY A 502 19.71 27.94 27.96
CA GLY A 502 19.96 28.11 29.39
C GLY A 502 18.78 27.71 30.29
N PHE A 503 17.84 26.89 29.80
CA PHE A 503 16.69 26.40 30.57
C PHE A 503 16.76 24.89 30.80
N PRO A 504 16.31 24.38 31.95
CA PRO A 504 16.31 22.93 32.23
C PRO A 504 15.33 22.19 31.32
N THR A 505 15.60 20.92 31.01
CA THR A 505 14.62 20.05 30.37
C THR A 505 13.44 19.74 31.31
N TYR A 506 12.28 19.38 30.77
CA TYR A 506 11.12 18.97 31.59
C TYR A 506 11.47 17.88 32.63
N SER A 507 12.37 16.95 32.32
CA SER A 507 12.83 15.90 33.25
C SER A 507 13.67 16.46 34.40
N GLU A 508 14.55 17.43 34.10
CA GLU A 508 15.35 18.13 35.11
C GLU A 508 14.45 19.02 35.97
N TYR A 509 13.54 19.77 35.34
CA TYR A 509 12.52 20.58 36.01
C TYR A 509 11.61 19.77 36.94
N LYS A 510 11.13 18.60 36.48
CA LYS A 510 10.26 17.70 37.28
C LYS A 510 11.04 16.85 38.30
N GLY A 511 12.36 16.96 38.35
CA GLY A 511 13.18 16.26 39.34
C GLY A 511 13.29 14.76 39.13
N THR A 512 13.27 14.24 37.89
CA THR A 512 13.88 12.92 37.64
C THR A 512 15.39 13.07 37.72
N ARG A 513 15.90 12.71 38.89
CA ARG A 513 17.26 13.03 39.31
C ARG A 513 18.31 12.20 38.58
N GLU A 514 19.49 12.78 38.44
CA GLU A 514 20.60 12.21 37.68
C GLU A 514 20.98 10.79 38.15
N ASN A 515 21.61 10.02 37.25
CA ASN A 515 22.10 8.69 37.57
C ASN A 515 23.17 8.79 38.66
N GLY A 516 22.99 8.09 39.79
CA GLY A 516 23.85 8.24 40.98
C GLY A 516 23.30 9.20 42.05
N TYR A 517 22.23 9.96 41.79
CA TYR A 517 21.64 10.87 42.79
C TYR A 517 21.21 10.11 44.06
N TRP A 518 20.60 8.93 43.90
CA TRP A 518 20.16 8.09 45.02
C TRP A 518 21.31 7.34 45.71
N GLU A 519 22.53 7.46 45.19
CA GLU A 519 23.75 6.86 45.73
C GLU A 519 24.58 7.90 46.51
N ASP A 520 24.30 9.20 46.34
CA ASP A 520 24.91 10.29 47.11
C ASP A 520 24.22 10.48 48.47
N VAL A 521 24.98 10.25 49.54
CA VAL A 521 24.52 10.34 50.93
C VAL A 521 24.06 11.76 51.30
N THR A 522 24.67 12.81 50.73
CA THR A 522 24.30 14.21 50.99
C THR A 522 22.90 14.48 50.45
N ASN A 523 22.62 14.02 49.24
CA ASN A 523 21.31 14.15 48.60
C ASN A 523 20.20 13.41 49.35
N LEU A 524 20.49 12.20 49.85
CA LEU A 524 19.55 11.45 50.67
C LEU A 524 19.25 12.16 52.00
N LYS A 525 20.28 12.72 52.67
CA LYS A 525 20.11 13.49 53.91
C LYS A 525 19.23 14.73 53.70
N THR A 526 19.47 15.50 52.64
CA THR A 526 18.65 16.68 52.31
C THR A 526 17.18 16.31 52.15
N LEU A 527 16.87 15.23 51.43
CA LEU A 527 15.48 14.80 51.23
C LEU A 527 14.81 14.26 52.49
N ILE A 528 15.59 13.64 53.36
CA ILE A 528 15.09 13.21 54.66
C ILE A 528 14.63 14.44 55.44
N LEU A 529 15.43 15.52 55.47
CA LEU A 529 15.08 16.75 56.18
C LEU A 529 13.92 17.51 55.52
N GLU A 530 13.90 17.62 54.19
CA GLU A 530 12.89 18.43 53.50
C GLU A 530 11.54 17.73 53.35
N LYS A 531 11.54 16.41 53.11
CA LYS A 531 10.33 15.70 52.71
C LYS A 531 9.87 14.65 53.72
N LEU A 532 10.79 13.98 54.41
CA LEU A 532 10.43 12.94 55.37
C LEU A 532 10.21 13.50 56.78
N LEU A 533 11.04 14.42 57.24
CA LEU A 533 10.99 14.99 58.59
C LEU A 533 9.63 15.64 58.91
N PRO A 534 9.01 16.47 58.04
CA PRO A 534 7.69 17.04 58.34
C PRO A 534 6.60 15.98 58.54
N LEU A 535 6.72 14.85 57.83
CA LEU A 535 5.81 13.72 57.98
C LEU A 535 6.08 12.94 59.28
N VAL A 536 7.35 12.78 59.65
CA VAL A 536 7.78 12.11 60.88
C VAL A 536 7.35 12.92 62.11
N GLU A 537 7.57 14.24 62.10
CA GLU A 537 7.12 15.17 63.15
C GLU A 537 5.62 15.08 63.37
N LYS A 538 4.84 15.04 62.27
CA LYS A 538 3.39 14.88 62.33
C LYS A 538 2.94 13.53 62.91
N LEU A 539 3.70 12.47 62.69
CA LEU A 539 3.34 11.12 63.13
C LEU A 539 3.92 10.77 64.51
N GLY A 540 4.98 11.43 64.95
CA GLY A 540 5.76 11.08 66.14
C GLY A 540 6.63 9.83 65.97
N TYR A 541 6.65 9.20 64.79
CA TYR A 541 7.45 8.00 64.50
C TYR A 541 7.81 7.89 63.02
N ILE A 542 8.84 7.09 62.71
CA ILE A 542 9.22 6.80 61.32
C ILE A 542 8.13 5.97 60.62
N PRO A 543 7.50 6.48 59.53
CA PRO A 543 6.34 5.84 58.90
C PRO A 543 6.64 4.43 58.39
N THR A 544 5.65 3.54 58.47
CA THR A 544 5.78 2.15 58.01
C THR A 544 5.67 2.05 56.49
N GLU A 545 6.21 0.99 55.91
CA GLU A 545 6.08 0.76 54.47
C GLU A 545 4.61 0.66 54.03
N LYS A 546 3.77 0.03 54.86
CA LYS A 546 2.32 -0.05 54.64
C LYS A 546 1.69 1.34 54.60
N TYR A 547 2.00 2.19 55.57
CA TYR A 547 1.52 3.58 55.63
C TYR A 547 1.85 4.38 54.36
N LEU A 548 3.10 4.24 53.87
CA LEU A 548 3.56 4.94 52.68
C LEU A 548 2.90 4.42 51.39
N LYS A 549 2.69 3.10 51.28
CA LYS A 549 1.99 2.48 50.14
C LYS A 549 0.54 2.93 50.05
N GLU A 550 -0.19 2.92 51.17
CA GLU A 550 -1.60 3.30 51.23
C GLU A 550 -1.84 4.77 50.87
N ARG A 551 -0.84 5.64 51.05
CA ARG A 551 -0.90 7.06 50.72
C ARG A 551 -0.22 7.45 49.41
N GLY A 552 0.22 6.46 48.62
CA GLY A 552 0.88 6.71 47.34
C GLY A 552 2.24 7.42 47.46
N LEU A 553 2.86 7.43 48.63
CA LEU A 553 4.11 8.13 48.92
C LEU A 553 5.33 7.30 48.49
N ARG A 554 5.37 6.96 47.19
CA ARG A 554 6.39 6.08 46.62
C ARG A 554 7.81 6.64 46.72
N GLU A 555 7.98 7.96 46.59
CA GLU A 555 9.29 8.63 46.69
C GLU A 555 9.92 8.44 48.08
N LEU A 556 9.13 8.69 49.15
CA LEU A 556 9.59 8.52 50.53
C LEU A 556 9.90 7.06 50.87
N ARG A 557 9.13 6.12 50.31
CA ARG A 557 9.40 4.68 50.47
C ARG A 557 10.78 4.30 49.91
N LEU A 558 11.09 4.77 48.71
CA LEU A 558 12.39 4.51 48.07
C LEU A 558 13.53 5.22 48.81
N LEU A 559 13.31 6.43 49.31
CA LEU A 559 14.27 7.18 50.13
C LEU A 559 14.66 6.39 51.39
N ILE A 560 13.68 5.87 52.12
CA ILE A 560 13.91 5.07 53.34
C ILE A 560 14.71 3.81 53.03
N GLU A 561 14.39 3.13 51.94
CA GLU A 561 15.10 1.93 51.50
C GLU A 561 16.57 2.25 51.15
N LYS A 562 16.80 3.32 50.37
CA LYS A 562 18.13 3.72 49.90
C LYS A 562 19.04 4.28 51.00
N PHE A 563 18.48 4.94 52.02
CA PHE A 563 19.25 5.39 53.19
C PHE A 563 19.67 4.23 54.12
N GLY A 564 19.19 3.01 53.85
CA GLY A 564 19.53 1.81 54.60
C GLY A 564 18.50 1.44 55.68
N GLY A 565 17.26 1.86 55.51
CA GLY A 565 16.10 1.37 56.26
C GLY A 565 15.66 2.28 57.41
N ARG A 566 14.50 1.92 57.99
CA ARG A 566 13.82 2.71 59.04
C ARG A 566 14.65 2.87 60.32
N ASN A 567 15.46 1.88 60.68
CA ASN A 567 16.31 1.95 61.87
C ASN A 567 17.40 3.01 61.71
N LYS A 568 18.10 3.03 60.56
CA LYS A 568 19.10 4.07 60.30
C LYS A 568 18.52 5.48 60.24
N ILE A 569 17.29 5.63 59.74
CA ILE A 569 16.60 6.93 59.76
C ILE A 569 16.17 7.30 61.18
N SER A 570 15.76 6.33 61.98
CA SER A 570 15.44 6.51 63.40
C SER A 570 16.66 7.03 64.17
N ASP A 571 17.82 6.41 63.97
CA ASP A 571 19.09 6.86 64.57
C ASP A 571 19.50 8.26 64.07
N TYR A 572 19.27 8.55 62.78
CA TYR A 572 19.66 9.82 62.17
C TYR A 572 18.75 11.01 62.58
N LEU A 573 17.44 10.79 62.68
CA LEU A 573 16.48 11.84 63.00
C LEU A 573 16.16 11.93 64.51
N GLY A 574 16.50 10.91 65.30
CA GLY A 574 16.17 10.84 66.72
C GLY A 574 14.70 10.51 67.01
N TYR A 575 13.96 9.98 66.02
CA TYR A 575 12.55 9.59 66.19
C TYR A 575 12.41 8.08 66.28
N PRO A 576 11.52 7.53 67.14
CA PRO A 576 11.33 6.10 67.25
C PRO A 576 10.68 5.52 65.98
N THR A 577 10.93 4.24 65.71
CA THR A 577 10.14 3.47 64.75
C THR A 577 8.78 3.13 65.34
N TYR A 578 7.78 2.90 64.48
CA TYR A 578 6.43 2.49 64.91
C TYR A 578 6.42 1.29 65.87
N ASN A 579 7.32 0.31 65.68
CA ASN A 579 7.40 -0.85 66.55
C ASN A 579 7.96 -0.51 67.94
N GLN A 580 8.88 0.46 68.03
CA GLN A 580 9.41 0.93 69.32
C GLN A 580 8.32 1.66 70.11
N VAL A 581 7.56 2.57 69.46
CA VAL A 581 6.41 3.24 70.09
C VAL A 581 5.39 2.24 70.60
N LYS A 582 4.98 1.28 69.76
CA LYS A 582 4.01 0.25 70.14
C LYS A 582 4.50 -0.62 71.31
N ASN A 583 5.79 -0.95 71.35
CA ASN A 583 6.38 -1.73 72.44
C ASN A 583 6.49 -0.93 73.74
N GLU A 584 6.71 0.38 73.67
CA GLU A 584 6.70 1.27 74.84
C GLU A 584 5.29 1.49 75.38
N GLU A 585 4.29 1.68 74.52
CA GLU A 585 2.87 1.72 74.90
C GLU A 585 2.43 0.44 75.62
N LEU A 586 2.84 -0.73 75.12
CA LEU A 586 2.55 -2.02 75.75
C LEU A 586 3.24 -2.16 77.13
N LYS A 587 4.48 -1.70 77.26
CA LYS A 587 5.21 -1.70 78.55
C LYS A 587 4.60 -0.73 79.56
N ASN A 588 4.13 0.43 79.11
CA ASN A 588 3.49 1.43 79.97
C ASN A 588 2.11 0.95 80.43
N ASN A 589 1.31 0.36 79.54
CA ASN A 589 0.00 -0.22 79.91
C ASN A 589 0.12 -1.37 80.92
N ASN A 590 1.18 -2.19 80.82
CA ASN A 590 1.45 -3.25 81.80
C ASN A 590 1.99 -2.73 83.15
N ARG A 591 2.54 -1.50 83.19
CA ARG A 591 2.96 -0.83 84.44
C ARG A 591 1.83 -0.07 85.13
N SER A 592 0.76 0.28 84.40
CA SER A 592 -0.44 0.93 84.94
C SER A 592 -1.52 -0.06 85.42
N ALA A 593 -1.36 -1.35 85.11
CA ALA A 593 -2.25 -2.44 85.49
C ALA A 593 -1.74 -3.30 86.68
N ASN A 594 -0.52 -3.00 87.16
CA ASN A 594 0.03 -3.45 88.45
C ASN A 594 0.07 -2.25 89.39
#